data_AF-A0A2M6ZXR1-F1
#
_entry.id   AF-A0A2M6ZXR1-F1
#
_cell.length_a   1.000
_cell.length_b   1.000
_cell.length_c   1.000
_cell.angle_alpha   90.00
_cell.angle_beta   90.00
_cell.angle_gamma   90.00
#
_symmetry.space_group_name_H-M   'P 1'
#
loop_
_entity.id
_entity.type
_entity.pdbx_description
1 polymer ?
#
loop_
_entity_poly.entity_id
_entity_poly.type
_entity_poly.pdbx_seq_one_letter_code
_entity_poly.pdbx_strand_id
1 'polypeptide(L)'
;MLKLVFGYNISTIRLIAIGTIASLLTLPYLWFVLPAYLHGLSYFIIGESGVVLVEALILIILLNLRIHHAFITSCIMNIASFGIGLIICCY
;
A
#
# COMPACT_ATOMS: atom_id res chain seq x y z
N MET A 1 -7.12 -16.87 10.35
CA MET A 1 -8.33 -16.14 10.80
C MET A 1 -7.88 -14.85 11.48
N LEU A 2 -7.88 -13.71 10.78
CA LEU A 2 -7.32 -12.43 11.23
C LEU A 2 -8.22 -11.67 12.24
N LYS A 3 -9.03 -12.42 13.00
CA LYS A 3 -10.02 -11.88 13.95
C LYS A 3 -9.35 -11.14 15.12
N LEU A 4 -8.14 -11.56 15.46
CA LEU A 4 -7.37 -11.08 16.61
C LEU A 4 -6.73 -9.70 16.38
N VAL A 5 -6.45 -9.35 15.10
CA VAL A 5 -5.81 -8.08 14.74
C VAL A 5 -6.84 -7.01 14.43
N PHE A 6 -7.88 -7.33 13.65
CA PHE A 6 -8.82 -6.31 13.15
C PHE A 6 -10.11 -6.17 13.96
N GLY A 7 -10.39 -7.10 14.88
CA GLY A 7 -11.64 -7.14 15.65
C GLY A 7 -12.84 -7.69 14.87
N TYR A 8 -12.65 -8.09 13.61
CA TYR A 8 -13.66 -8.73 12.76
C TYR A 8 -13.04 -9.80 11.87
N ASN A 9 -13.86 -10.73 11.35
CA ASN A 9 -13.40 -11.87 10.58
C ASN A 9 -13.17 -11.48 9.11
N ILE A 10 -11.96 -11.03 8.79
CA ILE A 10 -11.54 -10.81 7.40
C ILE A 10 -10.95 -12.10 6.83
N SER A 11 -11.42 -12.50 5.65
CA SER A 11 -10.78 -13.56 4.87
C SER A 11 -9.37 -13.10 4.46
N THR A 12 -8.35 -13.86 4.85
CA THR A 12 -6.95 -13.56 4.50
C THR A 12 -6.76 -13.41 2.98
N ILE A 13 -7.43 -14.26 2.19
CA ILE A 13 -7.39 -14.21 0.72
C ILE A 13 -7.95 -12.87 0.22
N ARG A 14 -9.06 -12.40 0.82
CA ARG A 14 -9.65 -11.12 0.45
C ARG A 14 -8.74 -9.94 0.80
N LEU A 15 -8.04 -10.01 1.94
CA LEU A 15 -7.06 -8.99 2.32
C LEU A 15 -5.92 -8.92 1.32
N ILE A 16 -5.32 -10.07 0.98
CA ILE A 16 -4.22 -10.15 0.02
C ILE A 16 -4.68 -9.64 -1.35
N ALA A 17 -5.82 -10.12 -1.85
CA ALA A 17 -6.33 -9.72 -3.16
C ALA A 17 -6.58 -8.21 -3.26
N ILE A 18 -7.27 -7.61 -2.27
CA ILE A 18 -7.54 -6.18 -2.25
C ILE A 18 -6.24 -5.39 -2.05
N GLY A 19 -5.31 -5.88 -1.23
CA GLY A 19 -4.00 -5.27 -1.05
C GLY A 19 -3.20 -5.23 -2.36
N THR A 20 -3.14 -6.35 -3.08
CA THR A 20 -2.49 -6.41 -4.40
C THR A 20 -3.15 -5.47 -5.40
N ILE A 21 -4.48 -5.39 -5.44
CA ILE A 21 -5.19 -4.46 -6.32
C ILE A 21 -4.86 -3.00 -5.95
N ALA A 22 -4.84 -2.67 -4.66
CA ALA A 22 -4.51 -1.32 -4.20
C ALA A 22 -3.09 -0.93 -4.66
N SER A 23 -2.11 -1.79 -4.45
CA SER A 23 -0.72 -1.52 -4.87
C SER A 23 -0.55 -1.49 -6.39
N LEU A 24 -1.30 -2.32 -7.14
CA LEU A 24 -1.30 -2.26 -8.61
C LEU A 24 -1.89 -0.96 -9.16
N LEU A 25 -2.77 -0.29 -8.41
CA LEU A 25 -3.34 1.00 -8.81
C LEU A 25 -2.42 2.18 -8.45
N THR A 26 -1.70 2.09 -7.32
CA THR A 26 -0.90 3.20 -6.79
C THR A 26 0.54 3.19 -7.30
N LEU A 27 1.20 2.03 -7.38
CA LEU A 27 2.62 1.94 -7.72
C LEU A 27 2.93 2.38 -9.17
N PRO A 28 2.15 2.02 -10.22
CA PRO A 28 2.43 2.53 -11.56
C PRO A 28 2.36 4.05 -11.62
N TYR A 29 1.45 4.67 -10.87
CA TYR A 29 1.38 6.13 -10.78
C TYR A 29 2.61 6.71 -10.07
N LEU A 30 3.02 6.12 -8.95
CA LEU A 30 4.23 6.50 -8.22
C LEU A 30 5.46 6.46 -9.14
N TRP A 31 5.69 5.36 -9.84
CA TRP A 31 6.95 5.12 -10.57
C TRP A 31 6.99 5.73 -11.97
N PHE A 32 5.85 5.85 -12.66
CA PHE A 32 5.82 6.31 -14.06
C PHE A 32 5.23 7.71 -14.25
N VAL A 33 4.42 8.21 -13.31
CA VAL A 33 3.75 9.52 -13.45
C VAL A 33 4.37 10.57 -12.54
N LEU A 34 4.58 10.25 -11.25
CA LEU A 34 5.06 11.22 -10.27
C LEU A 34 6.48 11.78 -10.53
N PRO A 35 7.45 11.04 -11.11
CA PRO A 35 8.78 11.59 -11.40
C PRO A 35 8.79 12.75 -12.40
N ALA A 36 7.70 12.93 -13.17
CA ALA A 36 7.56 14.07 -14.08
C ALA A 36 7.28 15.40 -13.34
N TYR A 37 6.89 15.34 -12.07
CA TYR A 37 6.50 16.51 -11.26
C TYR A 37 7.42 16.75 -10.07
N LEU A 38 7.99 15.69 -9.49
CA LEU A 38 8.82 15.75 -8.30
C LEU A 38 10.16 15.06 -8.55
N HIS A 39 11.21 15.55 -7.89
CA HIS A 39 12.57 15.04 -8.05
C HIS A 39 13.28 14.85 -6.70
N GLY A 40 14.27 13.97 -6.70
CA GLY A 40 15.15 13.72 -5.55
C GLY A 40 14.39 13.24 -4.31
N LEU A 41 14.75 13.80 -3.16
CA LEU A 41 14.21 13.41 -1.85
C LEU A 41 12.71 13.71 -1.72
N SER A 42 12.24 14.79 -2.36
CA SER A 42 10.83 15.19 -2.32
C SER A 42 9.92 14.18 -3.02
N TYR A 43 10.38 13.61 -4.15
CA TYR A 43 9.68 12.54 -4.86
C TYR A 43 9.47 11.33 -3.95
N PHE A 44 10.51 10.88 -3.25
CA PHE A 44 10.43 9.70 -2.40
C PHE A 44 9.50 9.91 -1.20
N ILE A 45 9.67 11.03 -0.48
CA ILE A 45 8.85 11.31 0.72
C ILE A 45 7.37 11.50 0.34
N ILE A 46 7.08 12.35 -0.65
CA ILE A 46 5.70 12.66 -1.04
C ILE A 46 5.05 11.47 -1.74
N GLY A 47 5.82 10.76 -2.57
CA GLY A 47 5.34 9.61 -3.30
C GLY A 47 4.93 8.47 -2.38
N GLU A 48 5.85 8.01 -1.52
CA GLU A 48 5.58 6.87 -0.64
C GLU A 48 4.50 7.20 0.40
N SER A 49 4.53 8.41 0.98
CA SER A 49 3.46 8.85 1.90
C SER A 49 2.11 8.95 1.19
N GLY A 50 2.08 9.42 -0.06
CA GLY A 50 0.89 9.46 -0.90
C GLY A 50 0.34 8.06 -1.18
N VAL A 51 1.19 7.10 -1.54
CA VAL A 51 0.80 5.71 -1.76
C VAL A 51 0.18 5.13 -0.48
N VAL A 52 0.82 5.31 0.68
CA VAL A 52 0.29 4.82 1.96
C VAL A 52 -1.09 5.39 2.27
N LEU A 53 -1.30 6.69 2.04
CA LEU A 53 -2.59 7.33 2.28
C LEU A 53 -3.68 6.83 1.34
N VAL A 54 -3.38 6.69 0.04
CA VAL A 54 -4.35 6.22 -0.97
C VAL A 54 -4.68 4.74 -0.76
N GLU A 55 -3.70 3.90 -0.52
CA GLU A 55 -3.93 2.48 -0.21
C GLU A 55 -4.73 2.31 1.08
N ALA A 56 -4.40 3.05 2.15
CA ALA A 56 -5.18 3.03 3.38
C ALA A 56 -6.65 3.42 3.11
N LEU A 57 -6.90 4.42 2.28
CA LEU A 57 -8.25 4.81 1.88
C LEU A 57 -8.97 3.70 1.12
N ILE A 58 -8.31 3.04 0.16
CA ILE A 58 -8.87 1.90 -0.59
C ILE A 58 -9.25 0.77 0.38
N LEU A 59 -8.38 0.45 1.33
CA LEU A 59 -8.63 -0.60 2.32
C LEU A 59 -9.79 -0.22 3.26
N ILE A 60 -9.92 1.04 3.67
CA ILE A 60 -11.10 1.50 4.44
C ILE A 60 -12.37 1.28 3.63
N ILE A 61 -12.40 1.67 2.36
CA ILE A 61 -13.60 1.60 1.52
C ILE A 61 -13.98 0.14 1.21
N LEU A 62 -13.02 -0.71 0.81
CA LEU A 62 -13.30 -2.05 0.28
C LEU A 62 -13.32 -3.15 1.34
N LEU A 63 -12.59 -2.99 2.45
CA LEU A 63 -12.52 -3.95 3.55
C LEU A 63 -13.19 -3.44 4.83
N ASN A 64 -13.68 -2.20 4.84
CA ASN A 64 -14.33 -1.58 6.00
C ASN A 64 -13.43 -1.60 7.24
N LEU A 65 -12.11 -1.43 7.02
CA LEU A 65 -11.11 -1.36 8.09
C LEU A 65 -11.26 -0.06 8.88
N ARG A 66 -11.01 -0.14 10.18
CA ARG A 66 -10.78 1.07 10.98
C ARG A 66 -9.52 1.79 10.47
N ILE A 67 -9.53 3.12 10.55
CA ILE A 67 -8.47 3.98 10.01
C ILE A 67 -7.07 3.53 10.46
N HIS A 68 -6.85 3.31 11.77
CA HIS A 68 -5.55 2.86 12.28
C HIS A 68 -5.09 1.54 11.68
N HIS A 69 -6.01 0.59 11.50
CA HIS A 69 -5.71 -0.73 10.95
C HIS A 69 -5.39 -0.66 9.46
N ALA A 70 -6.14 0.16 8.71
CA ALA A 70 -5.90 0.39 7.30
C ALA A 70 -4.54 1.05 7.06
N PHE A 71 -4.20 2.04 7.88
CA PHE A 71 -2.91 2.73 7.80
C PHE A 71 -1.72 1.79 8.08
N ILE A 72 -1.77 1.03 9.17
CA ILE A 72 -0.71 0.05 9.49
C ILE A 72 -0.59 -1.00 8.39
N THR A 73 -1.71 -1.51 7.88
CA THR A 73 -1.72 -2.51 6.81
C THR A 73 -1.10 -1.96 5.53
N SER A 74 -1.44 -0.73 5.15
CA SER A 74 -0.86 -0.08 3.98
C SER A 74 0.64 0.19 4.15
N CYS A 75 1.10 0.63 5.32
CA CYS A 75 2.54 0.76 5.58
C CYS A 75 3.27 -0.58 5.37
N ILE A 76 2.70 -1.69 5.87
CA ILE A 76 3.29 -3.03 5.69
C ILE A 76 3.30 -3.43 4.21
N MET A 77 2.22 -3.17 3.49
CA MET A 77 2.11 -3.46 2.06
C MET A 77 3.13 -2.66 1.23
N ASN A 78 3.22 -1.36 1.48
CA ASN A 78 4.14 -0.46 0.80
C ASN A 78 5.60 -0.89 1.06
N ILE A 79 5.99 -1.16 2.32
CA ILE A 79 7.33 -1.67 2.67
C ILE A 79 7.60 -3.01 1.97
N ALA A 80 6.64 -3.94 1.98
CA ALA A 80 6.80 -5.23 1.31
C ALA A 80 6.99 -5.06 -0.20
N SER A 81 6.20 -4.19 -0.83
CA SER A 81 6.29 -3.91 -2.27
C SER A 81 7.61 -3.26 -2.65
N PHE A 82 8.10 -2.31 -1.83
CA PHE A 82 9.41 -1.68 -2.00
C PHE A 82 10.54 -2.71 -1.86
N GLY A 83 10.47 -3.58 -0.84
CA GLY A 83 11.43 -4.67 -0.65
C GLY A 83 11.48 -5.66 -1.81
N ILE A 84 10.31 -6.03 -2.35
CA ILE A 84 10.22 -6.87 -3.56
C ILE A 84 10.85 -6.14 -4.76
N GLY A 85 10.59 -4.84 -4.93
CA GLY A 85 11.20 -4.02 -5.96
C GLY A 85 12.73 -4.01 -5.89
N LEU A 86 13.30 -3.90 -4.70
CA LEU A 86 14.75 -3.99 -4.49
C LEU A 86 15.30 -5.36 -4.88
N ILE A 87 14.64 -6.45 -4.51
CA ILE A 87 15.09 -7.81 -4.86
C ILE A 87 15.08 -8.03 -6.36
N ILE A 88 14.00 -7.61 -7.04
CA ILE A 88 13.87 -7.76 -8.51
C ILE A 88 14.89 -6.89 -9.24
N CYS A 89 15.14 -5.66 -8.76
CA CYS A 89 16.06 -4.73 -9.41
C CYS A 89 17.55 -5.08 -9.17
N CYS A 90 17.87 -5.79 -8.09
CA CYS A 90 19.25 -6.18 -7.74
C CYS A 90 19.65 -7.59 -8.24
N TYR A 91 18.81 -8.25 -9.03
CA TYR A 91 19.13 -9.48 -9.78
C TYR A 91 19.15 -9.20 -11.29
#